data_AF-A0A7C9EGZ9-F1
#
_entry.id   AF-A0A7C9EGZ9-F1
#
_cell.length_a   1.000
_cell.length_b   1.000
_cell.length_c   1.000
_cell.angle_alpha   90.00
_cell.angle_beta   90.00
_cell.angle_gamma   90.00
#
_symmetry.space_group_name_H-M   'P 1'
#
loop_
_entity.id
_entity.type
_entity.pdbx_description
1 polymer ?
#
loop_
_entity_poly.entity_id
_entity_poly.type
_entity_poly.pdbx_seq_one_letter_code
_entity_poly.pdbx_strand_id
1 'polypeptide(L)'
;VSKPCSFTSTHQPGFAVVGFFGGTSQYLDCVGVYVKPIEPQLKKCGPWGSQDPTDWSFDFDPSKPIGEVIFRTGSIVDGIGFVLADNSGETKYFGGQEGSPSKLVLESGE
;
A
#
# COMPACT_ATOMS: atom_id res chain seq x y z
N VAL A 1 14.68 28.73 -38.55
CA VAL A 1 15.21 27.98 -37.38
C VAL A 1 14.08 27.83 -36.38
N SER A 2 13.68 26.60 -36.06
CA SER A 2 12.61 26.34 -35.09
C SER A 2 13.04 26.80 -33.70
N LYS A 3 12.12 27.38 -32.94
CA LYS A 3 12.35 27.85 -31.58
C LYS A 3 12.52 26.61 -30.69
N PRO A 4 13.56 26.52 -29.84
CA PRO A 4 13.67 25.43 -28.89
C PRO A 4 12.47 25.47 -27.93
N CYS A 5 11.78 24.34 -27.83
CA CYS A 5 10.70 24.15 -26.88
C CYS A 5 11.18 23.18 -25.79
N SER A 6 11.15 23.62 -24.55
CA SER A 6 11.38 22.74 -23.41
C SER A 6 10.15 21.88 -23.17
N PHE A 7 10.35 20.63 -22.78
CA PHE A 7 9.28 19.78 -22.25
C PHE A 7 9.63 19.35 -20.83
N THR A 8 8.61 19.16 -20.00
CA THR A 8 8.73 18.56 -18.68
C THR A 8 7.51 17.68 -18.45
N SER A 9 7.70 16.56 -17.77
CA SER A 9 6.61 15.70 -17.31
C SER A 9 6.79 15.48 -15.82
N THR A 10 5.86 16.00 -15.03
CA THR A 10 5.88 15.83 -13.58
C THR A 10 5.23 14.49 -13.27
N HIS A 11 6.04 13.47 -12.99
CA HIS A 11 5.51 12.19 -12.57
C HIS A 11 5.02 12.29 -11.12
N GLN A 12 3.90 11.61 -10.80
CA GLN A 12 3.49 11.43 -9.40
C GLN A 12 4.63 10.72 -8.63
N PRO A 13 4.95 11.11 -7.38
CA PRO A 13 5.87 10.35 -6.54
C PRO A 13 5.46 8.87 -6.51
N GLY A 14 6.44 7.95 -6.55
CA GLY A 14 6.17 6.51 -6.50
C GLY A 14 6.39 5.75 -7.81
N PHE A 15 7.07 6.34 -8.80
CA PHE A 15 7.44 5.63 -10.04
C PHE A 15 8.89 5.90 -10.42
N ALA A 16 9.57 4.86 -10.91
CA ALA A 16 10.95 4.88 -11.36
C ALA A 16 11.00 4.78 -12.88
N VAL A 17 11.91 5.53 -13.50
CA VAL A 17 12.28 5.32 -14.89
C VAL A 17 13.03 4.00 -14.98
N VAL A 18 12.52 3.09 -15.82
CA VAL A 18 13.10 1.76 -16.02
C VAL A 18 13.61 1.54 -17.44
N GLY A 19 13.47 2.55 -18.31
CA GLY A 19 13.98 2.49 -19.66
C GLY A 19 13.65 3.73 -20.47
N PHE A 20 14.20 3.78 -21.67
CA PHE A 20 13.98 4.84 -22.65
C PHE A 20 13.63 4.22 -24.00
N PHE A 21 12.87 4.93 -24.81
CA PHE A 21 12.64 4.60 -26.22
C PHE A 21 12.70 5.89 -27.03
N GLY A 22 12.84 5.79 -28.35
CA GLY A 22 12.98 6.97 -29.18
C GLY A 22 13.18 6.63 -30.64
N GLY A 23 13.21 7.67 -31.47
CA GLY A 23 13.48 7.60 -32.90
C GLY A 23 14.72 8.42 -33.22
N THR A 24 15.59 7.87 -34.06
CA THR A 24 16.80 8.55 -34.53
C THR A 24 16.92 8.43 -36.03
N SER A 25 17.40 9.50 -36.66
CA SER A 25 17.91 9.52 -38.02
C SER A 25 19.41 9.86 -37.97
N GLN A 26 19.82 10.97 -38.60
CA GLN A 26 21.13 11.58 -38.39
C GLN A 26 21.25 12.29 -37.02
N TYR A 27 20.12 12.60 -36.40
CA TYR A 27 20.00 13.20 -35.07
C TYR A 27 18.92 12.46 -34.24
N LEU A 28 18.78 12.83 -32.96
CA LEU A 28 17.71 12.35 -32.09
C LEU A 28 16.41 13.08 -32.44
N ASP A 29 15.48 12.37 -33.09
CA ASP A 29 14.21 12.95 -33.53
C ASP A 29 13.20 12.98 -32.39
N CYS A 30 13.18 11.93 -31.55
CA CYS A 30 12.31 11.87 -30.36
C CYS A 30 12.85 10.93 -29.28
N VAL A 31 12.44 11.17 -28.03
CA VAL A 31 12.74 10.34 -26.85
C VAL A 31 11.53 10.26 -25.93
N GLY A 32 11.33 9.09 -25.33
CA GLY A 32 10.34 8.79 -24.31
C GLY A 32 10.94 7.89 -23.24
N VAL A 33 10.21 7.73 -22.13
CA VAL A 33 10.62 6.91 -20.98
C VAL A 33 9.60 5.82 -20.70
N TYR A 34 10.07 4.65 -20.29
CA TYR A 34 9.25 3.65 -19.60
C TYR A 34 9.35 3.88 -18.10
N VAL A 35 8.21 3.93 -17.42
CA VAL A 35 8.13 4.06 -15.96
C VAL A 35 7.44 2.84 -15.35
N LYS A 36 7.88 2.44 -14.16
CA LYS A 36 7.20 1.44 -13.33
C LYS A 36 6.96 2.01 -11.94
N PRO A 37 5.87 1.61 -11.25
CA PRO A 37 5.72 1.91 -9.83
C PRO A 37 6.94 1.45 -9.03
N ILE A 38 7.43 2.30 -8.14
CA ILE A 38 8.44 1.95 -7.13
C ILE A 38 7.67 1.24 -6.03
N GLU A 39 7.56 -0.09 -6.16
CA GLU A 39 6.82 -0.96 -5.26
C GLU A 39 5.31 -0.61 -5.20
N PRO A 40 4.45 -1.48 -4.63
CA PRO A 40 3.08 -1.08 -4.33
C PRO A 40 3.13 0.07 -3.32
N GLN A 41 3.06 1.30 -3.83
CA GLN A 41 2.88 2.49 -3.03
C GLN A 41 1.69 2.26 -2.08
N LEU A 42 1.98 2.08 -0.79
CA LEU A 42 0.96 1.90 0.24
C LEU A 42 0.11 3.16 0.27
N LYS A 43 -1.08 3.07 -0.30
CA LYS A 43 -2.05 4.17 -0.27
C LYS A 43 -2.88 4.02 0.99
N LYS A 44 -2.65 4.88 1.97
CA LYS A 44 -3.50 4.97 3.16
C LYS A 44 -4.87 5.54 2.77
N CYS A 45 -5.94 4.86 3.16
CA CYS A 45 -7.33 5.29 2.98
C CYS A 45 -8.00 5.37 4.36
N GLY A 46 -8.74 6.45 4.63
CA GLY A 46 -9.28 6.75 5.96
C GLY A 46 -8.32 7.61 6.82
N PRO A 47 -8.41 7.54 8.16
CA PRO A 47 -9.31 6.69 8.94
C PRO A 47 -10.79 7.09 8.76
N TRP A 48 -11.70 6.14 8.97
CA TRP A 48 -13.14 6.40 9.06
C TRP A 48 -13.60 6.20 10.51
N GLY A 49 -14.45 7.09 11.01
CA GLY A 49 -14.89 7.10 12.41
C GLY A 49 -14.55 8.42 13.09
N SER A 50 -14.06 8.35 14.34
CA SER A 50 -13.70 9.55 15.13
C SER A 50 -12.63 10.39 14.44
N GLN A 51 -12.64 11.69 14.71
CA GLN A 51 -11.58 12.63 14.31
C GLN A 51 -10.48 12.76 15.37
N ASP A 52 -10.59 12.00 16.47
CA ASP A 52 -9.52 11.92 17.45
C ASP A 52 -8.23 11.40 16.81
N PRO A 53 -7.05 11.82 17.31
CA PRO A 53 -5.78 11.35 16.79
C PRO A 53 -5.72 9.83 16.71
N THR A 54 -5.18 9.31 15.61
CA THR A 54 -4.95 7.87 15.47
C THR A 54 -3.68 7.49 16.21
N ASP A 55 -3.81 6.65 17.24
CA ASP A 55 -2.68 6.28 18.10
C ASP A 55 -1.84 5.11 17.56
N TRP A 56 -2.23 4.52 16.41
CA TRP A 56 -1.50 3.40 15.83
C TRP A 56 -1.49 3.42 14.29
N SER A 57 -0.38 2.94 13.73
CA SER A 57 -0.23 2.59 12.31
C SER A 57 0.61 1.33 12.25
N PHE A 58 0.21 0.37 11.43
CA PHE A 58 0.94 -0.88 11.27
C PHE A 58 0.97 -1.26 9.79
N ASP A 59 2.18 -1.34 9.26
CA ASP A 59 2.44 -1.76 7.89
C ASP A 59 2.96 -3.20 7.91
N PHE A 60 2.48 -4.00 6.96
CA PHE A 60 2.87 -5.40 6.84
C PHE A 60 4.10 -5.55 5.95
N ASP A 61 5.00 -6.43 6.35
CA ASP A 61 6.02 -6.95 5.45
C ASP A 61 5.31 -7.83 4.40
N PRO A 62 5.42 -7.53 3.09
CA PRO A 62 4.78 -8.34 2.04
C PRO A 62 5.19 -9.81 2.06
N SER A 63 6.33 -10.16 2.66
CA SER A 63 6.77 -11.55 2.85
C SER A 63 6.04 -12.29 3.98
N LYS A 64 5.24 -11.56 4.78
CA LYS A 64 4.48 -12.08 5.93
C LYS A 64 3.03 -11.61 5.85
N PRO A 65 2.21 -12.21 4.95
CA PRO A 65 0.83 -11.81 4.78
C PRO A 65 -0.01 -12.07 6.03
N ILE A 66 -1.17 -11.42 6.12
CA ILE A 66 -2.16 -11.68 7.16
C ILE A 66 -2.81 -13.03 6.86
N GLY A 67 -2.84 -13.93 7.84
CA GLY A 67 -3.56 -15.21 7.75
C GLY A 67 -4.92 -15.20 8.47
N GLU A 68 -5.07 -14.39 9.52
CA GLU A 68 -6.33 -14.27 10.26
C GLU A 68 -6.54 -12.84 10.75
N VAL A 69 -7.78 -12.38 10.66
CA VAL A 69 -8.27 -11.15 11.31
C VAL A 69 -9.25 -11.53 12.41
N ILE A 70 -9.02 -11.00 13.61
CA ILE A 70 -9.88 -11.21 14.78
C ILE A 70 -10.61 -9.90 15.05
N PHE A 71 -11.94 -9.93 15.08
CA PHE A 71 -12.76 -8.81 15.54
C PHE A 71 -13.32 -9.13 16.92
N ARG A 72 -13.26 -8.18 17.84
CA ARG A 72 -14.04 -8.25 19.08
C ARG A 72 -15.14 -7.23 19.05
N THR A 73 -16.36 -7.70 19.24
CA THR A 73 -17.56 -6.87 19.09
C THR A 73 -18.58 -7.13 20.19
N GLY A 74 -19.11 -6.05 20.74
CA GLY A 74 -20.31 -6.00 21.55
C GLY A 74 -21.39 -5.19 20.84
N SER A 75 -21.79 -4.05 21.43
CA SER A 75 -22.64 -3.06 20.73
C SER A 75 -21.86 -2.23 19.70
N ILE A 76 -20.54 -2.19 19.84
CA ILE A 76 -19.58 -1.54 18.94
C ILE A 76 -18.42 -2.50 18.66
N VAL A 77 -17.47 -2.10 17.81
CA VAL A 77 -16.18 -2.80 17.67
C VAL A 77 -15.29 -2.41 18.84
N ASP A 78 -14.98 -3.38 19.70
CA ASP A 78 -14.14 -3.18 20.88
C ASP A 78 -12.65 -3.26 20.53
N GLY A 79 -12.28 -4.14 19.60
CA GLY A 79 -10.90 -4.29 19.16
C GLY A 79 -10.74 -5.15 17.91
N ILE A 80 -9.53 -5.10 17.35
CA ILE A 80 -9.14 -5.82 16.14
C ILE A 80 -7.73 -6.41 16.31
N GLY A 81 -7.55 -7.65 15.86
CA GLY A 81 -6.28 -8.37 15.88
C GLY A 81 -5.90 -8.90 14.52
N PHE A 82 -4.61 -8.91 14.21
CA PHE A 82 -4.05 -9.48 12.99
C PHE A 82 -3.05 -10.56 13.34
N VAL A 83 -3.26 -11.77 12.81
CA VAL A 83 -2.34 -12.90 12.92
C VAL A 83 -1.60 -13.07 11.59
N LEU A 84 -0.27 -13.11 11.64
CA LEU A 84 0.54 -13.29 10.44
C LEU A 84 0.59 -14.77 10.04
N ALA A 85 0.60 -15.03 8.72
CA ALA A 85 0.75 -16.36 8.15
C ALA A 85 2.23 -16.82 8.13
N ASP A 86 3.02 -16.43 9.14
CA ASP A 86 4.44 -16.79 9.28
C ASP A 86 4.67 -17.90 10.31
N ASN A 87 3.59 -18.56 10.77
CA ASN A 87 3.59 -19.60 11.80
C ASN A 87 4.14 -19.14 13.17
N SER A 88 4.38 -17.85 13.38
CA SER A 88 4.80 -17.34 14.70
C SER A 88 3.69 -17.46 15.75
N GLY A 89 2.43 -17.42 15.30
CA GLY A 89 1.27 -17.29 16.19
C GLY A 89 1.17 -15.91 16.85
N GLU A 90 2.04 -14.96 16.49
CA GLU A 90 1.99 -13.61 17.02
C GLU A 90 0.73 -12.89 16.50
N THR A 91 0.00 -12.26 17.43
CA THR A 91 -1.16 -11.42 17.10
C THR A 91 -0.84 -9.97 17.42
N LYS A 92 -0.92 -9.10 16.42
CA LYS A 92 -0.91 -7.64 16.65
C LYS A 92 -2.32 -7.17 16.92
N TYR A 93 -2.57 -6.71 18.13
CA TYR A 93 -3.92 -6.43 18.62
C TYR A 93 -4.08 -4.96 19.04
N PHE A 94 -5.19 -4.35 18.65
CA PHE A 94 -5.52 -2.95 18.91
C PHE A 94 -6.95 -2.84 19.49
N GLY A 95 -7.13 -1.99 20.51
CA GLY A 95 -8.40 -1.80 21.20
C GLY A 95 -8.57 -2.68 22.44
N GLY A 96 -9.80 -2.80 22.92
CA GLY A 96 -10.17 -3.52 24.13
C GLY A 96 -10.30 -5.03 23.96
N GLN A 97 -10.34 -5.74 25.09
CA GLN A 97 -10.60 -7.18 25.18
C GLN A 97 -12.06 -7.52 25.52
N GLU A 98 -12.93 -6.50 25.57
CA GLU A 98 -14.37 -6.69 25.72
C GLU A 98 -14.99 -7.27 24.44
N GLY A 99 -16.31 -7.47 24.43
CA GLY A 99 -17.02 -8.06 23.30
C GLY A 99 -16.70 -9.54 23.06
N SER A 100 -17.44 -10.15 22.14
CA SER A 100 -17.23 -11.53 21.73
C SER A 100 -16.30 -11.60 20.51
N PRO A 101 -15.33 -12.54 20.49
CA PRO A 101 -14.40 -12.68 19.38
C PRO A 101 -15.06 -13.36 18.18
N SER A 102 -14.77 -12.84 16.99
CA SER A 102 -15.10 -13.39 15.68
C SER A 102 -13.83 -13.47 14.84
N LYS A 103 -13.68 -14.49 14.00
CA LYS A 103 -12.46 -14.73 13.20
C LYS A 103 -12.79 -14.73 11.71
N LEU A 104 -11.93 -14.09 10.93
CA LEU A 104 -11.88 -14.16 9.48
C LEU A 104 -10.53 -14.75 9.10
N VAL A 105 -10.53 -15.98 8.57
CA VAL A 105 -9.32 -16.65 8.08
C VAL A 105 -9.18 -16.29 6.61
N LEU A 106 -8.00 -15.82 6.21
CA LEU A 106 -7.67 -15.44 4.84
C LEU A 106 -6.89 -16.58 4.18
N GLU A 107 -7.29 -16.95 2.97
CA GLU A 107 -6.57 -17.95 2.19
C GLU A 107 -5.41 -17.32 1.40
N SER A 108 -4.42 -18.14 1.07
CA SER A 108 -3.31 -17.68 0.22
C SER A 108 -3.82 -17.31 -1.16
N GLY A 109 -3.68 -16.04 -1.55
CA GLY A 109 -4.12 -15.53 -2.85
C GLY A 109 -5.53 -14.90 -2.85
N GLU A 110 -6.16 -14.75 -1.69
CA GLU A 110 -7.36 -13.93 -1.48
C GLU A 110 -7.10 -12.42 -1.56
#